data_AF-A0A318J053-F1
#
_entry.id   AF-A0A318J053-F1
#
_cell.length_a   1.000
_cell.length_b   1.000
_cell.length_c   1.000
_cell.angle_alpha   90.00
_cell.angle_beta   90.00
_cell.angle_gamma   90.00
#
_symmetry.space_group_name_H-M   'P 1'
#
loop_
_entity.id
_entity.type
_entity.pdbx_description
1 polymer ?
#
loop_
_entity_poly.entity_id
_entity_poly.type
_entity_poly.pdbx_seq_one_letter_code
_entity_poly.pdbx_strand_id
1 'polypeptide(L)'
;MDIPKQVALAIADALLAGECSHIALMKNMSWVLGKKWPWIPSLCPKIYLHAGPHFYHYSRHEIAAIILDDHGYYDAWRGKDKPQIKQYCLLPAIAPEKPAWLQALALPEFNNSADLARHLNLTVNELAWFADQWRQDAQAAPQLRHYHYRWLEKATGGWRLLEIPKSRLRNIQRKILQRILNQVPPHAAAQAFQQGRSSISHAAQHTGKLVVVRLDLKDFFTSIPGSRLHALFAKLGYPEKVAGTLARLCSNRTPTVIAKEKTRYLAPLSSAHLLRSPHLPQGAPTSPALANLCAYRLDMRLQALADSMQASYSRYADDLTFSGDEQFDQSLRRVIPQVAAIVLEEGFVLNYKKTRIMRASTRQQVTGIVVNRHCNIKRADYDTLKAILTNCLRSNPASQNREGHANFRAHLAGKLAYMRMINPARTAKLQALFEQIKWPDSAVMI
;
A
#
# COMPACT_ATOMS: atom_id res chain seq x y z
N MET A 1 12.46 14.39 -32.13
CA MET A 1 13.04 14.66 -30.80
C MET A 1 12.90 16.15 -30.54
N ASP A 2 12.26 16.55 -29.45
CA ASP A 2 11.95 17.97 -29.17
C ASP A 2 13.20 18.70 -28.66
N ILE A 3 13.93 19.36 -29.56
CA ILE A 3 15.21 20.02 -29.28
C ILE A 3 15.05 21.16 -28.25
N PRO A 4 14.06 22.08 -28.38
CA PRO A 4 13.79 23.09 -27.34
C PRO A 4 13.63 22.49 -25.94
N LYS A 5 12.92 21.37 -25.83
CA LYS A 5 12.75 20.68 -24.55
C LYS A 5 14.05 20.12 -23.99
N GLN A 6 14.92 19.56 -24.83
CA GLN A 6 16.23 19.05 -24.38
C GLN A 6 17.15 20.15 -23.86
N VAL A 7 17.14 21.32 -24.52
CA VAL A 7 17.92 22.48 -24.06
C VAL A 7 17.36 23.00 -22.73
N ALA A 8 16.04 23.10 -22.58
CA ALA A 8 15.41 23.48 -21.32
C ALA A 8 15.74 22.52 -20.17
N LEU A 9 15.77 21.22 -20.44
CA LEU A 9 16.15 20.19 -19.46
C LEU A 9 17.62 20.28 -19.04
N ALA A 10 18.53 20.60 -19.96
CA ALA A 10 19.95 20.81 -19.64
C ALA A 10 20.18 22.09 -18.83
N ILE A 11 19.44 23.15 -19.14
CA ILE A 11 19.44 24.37 -18.32
C ILE A 11 18.93 24.04 -16.91
N ALA A 12 17.80 23.34 -16.79
CA ALA A 12 17.23 22.96 -15.50
C ALA A 12 18.21 22.16 -14.62
N ASP A 13 18.98 21.24 -15.21
CA ASP A 13 20.02 20.49 -14.48
C ASP A 13 21.12 21.42 -13.92
N ALA A 14 21.56 22.41 -14.68
CA ALA A 14 22.56 23.38 -14.22
C ALA A 14 22.02 24.35 -13.17
N LEU A 15 20.74 24.73 -13.28
CA LEU A 15 20.08 25.59 -12.30
C LEU A 15 19.95 24.88 -10.94
N LEU A 16 19.47 23.63 -10.95
CA LEU A 16 19.26 22.84 -9.74
C LEU A 16 20.56 22.41 -9.06
N ALA A 17 21.68 22.38 -9.79
CA ALA A 17 23.01 22.08 -9.24
C ALA A 17 23.72 23.27 -8.58
N GLY A 18 23.15 24.48 -8.66
CA GLY A 18 23.73 25.70 -8.10
C GLY A 18 22.77 26.45 -7.20
N GLU A 19 23.22 27.59 -6.68
CA GLU A 19 22.42 28.42 -5.78
C GLU A 19 21.19 29.05 -6.47
N CYS A 20 20.07 29.11 -5.76
CA CYS A 20 18.86 29.80 -6.20
C CYS A 20 18.94 31.33 -5.98
N SER A 21 20.04 31.96 -6.36
CA SER A 21 20.16 33.43 -6.39
C SER A 21 20.04 33.93 -7.82
N HIS A 22 19.48 35.13 -8.01
CA HIS A 22 19.30 35.71 -9.36
C HIS A 22 20.62 35.72 -10.16
N ILE A 23 21.73 36.04 -9.49
CA ILE A 23 23.08 36.07 -10.08
C ILE A 23 23.54 34.66 -10.49
N ALA A 24 23.36 33.67 -9.62
CA ALA A 24 23.75 32.29 -9.90
C ALA A 24 22.91 31.67 -11.03
N LEU A 25 21.60 31.90 -11.05
CA LEU A 25 20.71 31.42 -12.12
C LEU A 25 21.17 31.96 -13.49
N MET A 26 21.44 33.27 -13.58
CA MET A 26 21.93 33.90 -14.81
C MET A 26 23.28 33.32 -15.25
N LYS A 27 24.20 33.13 -14.30
CA LYS A 27 25.53 32.57 -14.55
C LYS A 27 25.42 31.13 -15.07
N ASN A 28 24.61 30.29 -14.44
CA ASN A 28 24.44 28.89 -14.81
C ASN A 28 23.78 28.75 -16.19
N MET A 29 22.75 29.54 -16.50
CA MET A 29 22.15 29.56 -17.85
C MET A 29 23.16 29.99 -18.92
N SER A 30 23.92 31.06 -18.64
CA SER A 30 24.91 31.58 -19.60
C SER A 30 26.06 30.60 -19.81
N TRP A 31 26.44 29.86 -18.76
CA TRP A 31 27.45 28.80 -18.81
C TRP A 31 26.98 27.65 -19.70
N VAL A 32 25.78 27.08 -19.46
CA VAL A 32 25.21 26.00 -20.30
C VAL A 32 25.15 26.40 -21.77
N LEU A 33 24.75 27.64 -22.06
CA LEU A 33 24.55 28.12 -23.43
C LEU A 33 25.82 28.73 -24.07
N GLY A 34 26.91 28.85 -23.31
CA GLY A 34 28.19 29.44 -23.73
C GLY A 34 28.16 30.94 -24.00
N LYS A 35 27.05 31.64 -23.72
CA LYS A 35 26.90 33.10 -23.85
C LYS A 35 25.71 33.63 -23.08
N LYS A 36 25.67 34.95 -22.87
CA LYS A 36 24.54 35.66 -22.26
C LYS A 36 23.44 35.90 -23.30
N TRP A 37 22.24 35.39 -23.03
CA TRP A 37 21.06 35.61 -23.87
C TRP A 37 20.16 36.72 -23.31
N PRO A 38 19.54 37.58 -24.15
CA PRO A 38 18.71 38.69 -23.68
C PRO A 38 17.47 38.30 -22.86
N TRP A 39 16.94 37.07 -23.04
CA TRP A 39 15.77 36.57 -22.31
C TRP A 39 16.10 35.99 -20.93
N ILE A 40 17.38 35.71 -20.63
CA ILE A 40 17.79 35.14 -19.33
C ILE A 40 17.42 36.05 -18.14
N PRO A 41 17.70 37.38 -18.17
CA PRO A 41 17.33 38.27 -17.08
C PRO A 41 15.83 38.31 -16.81
N SER A 42 14.98 38.24 -17.84
CA SER A 42 13.51 38.24 -17.66
C SER A 42 12.96 36.91 -17.14
N LEU A 43 13.68 35.80 -17.36
CA LEU A 43 13.29 34.48 -16.90
C LEU A 43 13.59 34.24 -15.42
N CYS A 44 14.69 34.80 -14.89
CA CYS A 44 15.11 34.57 -13.50
C CYS A 44 14.03 34.97 -12.47
N PRO A 45 13.37 36.14 -12.58
CA PRO A 45 12.27 36.50 -11.68
C PRO A 45 11.07 35.57 -11.78
N LYS A 46 10.76 35.04 -12.98
CA LYS A 46 9.66 34.08 -13.15
C LYS A 46 9.96 32.77 -12.42
N ILE A 47 11.17 32.24 -12.59
CA ILE A 47 11.61 31.04 -11.86
C ILE A 47 11.50 31.27 -10.35
N TYR A 48 11.95 32.43 -9.86
CA TYR A 48 11.85 32.76 -8.44
C TYR A 48 10.40 32.93 -7.97
N LEU A 49 9.53 33.56 -8.77
CA LEU A 49 8.11 33.72 -8.44
C LEU A 49 7.36 32.39 -8.40
N HIS A 50 7.70 31.46 -9.30
CA HIS A 50 7.09 30.13 -9.34
C HIS A 50 7.61 29.22 -8.21
N ALA A 51 8.91 29.21 -7.96
CA ALA A 51 9.53 28.19 -7.11
C ALA A 51 9.98 28.72 -5.73
N GLY A 52 10.37 30.00 -5.65
CA GLY A 52 10.67 30.75 -4.43
C GLY A 52 11.50 29.97 -3.40
N PRO A 53 11.05 29.90 -2.12
CA PRO A 53 11.78 29.18 -1.07
C PRO A 53 11.81 27.65 -1.28
N HIS A 54 11.01 27.13 -2.20
CA HIS A 54 10.90 25.70 -2.49
C HIS A 54 11.65 25.29 -3.77
N PHE A 55 12.54 26.13 -4.29
CA PHE A 55 13.26 25.88 -5.55
C PHE A 55 13.84 24.47 -5.68
N TYR A 56 14.54 23.98 -4.64
CA TYR A 56 15.15 22.65 -4.67
C TYR A 56 14.15 21.48 -4.53
N HIS A 57 12.87 21.75 -4.30
CA HIS A 57 11.81 20.74 -4.35
C HIS A 57 11.27 20.51 -5.76
N TYR A 58 11.60 21.37 -6.73
CA TYR A 58 11.18 21.21 -8.12
C TYR A 58 12.05 20.19 -8.84
N SER A 59 11.43 19.31 -9.61
CA SER A 59 12.14 18.42 -10.53
C SER A 59 12.71 19.18 -11.72
N ARG A 60 13.72 18.60 -12.39
CA ARG A 60 14.24 19.13 -13.66
C ARG A 60 13.15 19.33 -14.72
N HIS A 61 12.08 18.54 -14.67
CA HIS A 61 10.97 18.62 -15.62
C HIS A 61 10.05 19.81 -15.31
N GLU A 62 9.79 20.10 -14.04
CA GLU A 62 8.99 21.27 -13.63
C GLU A 62 9.74 22.57 -13.89
N ILE A 63 11.04 22.63 -13.59
CA ILE A 63 11.87 23.78 -13.96
C ILE A 63 11.94 23.94 -15.48
N ALA A 64 12.14 22.84 -16.23
CA ALA A 64 12.11 22.89 -17.69
C ALA A 64 10.75 23.35 -18.25
N ALA A 65 9.63 23.02 -17.59
CA ALA A 65 8.31 23.48 -17.99
C ALA A 65 8.18 25.00 -17.82
N ILE A 66 8.69 25.57 -16.72
CA ILE A 66 8.75 27.04 -16.51
C ILE A 66 9.57 27.72 -17.62
N ILE A 67 10.72 27.13 -17.99
CA ILE A 67 11.57 27.65 -19.08
C ILE A 67 10.84 27.58 -20.42
N LEU A 68 10.13 26.49 -20.71
CA LEU A 68 9.40 26.29 -21.96
C LEU A 68 8.19 27.23 -22.10
N ASP A 69 7.59 27.63 -20.98
CA ASP A 69 6.47 28.58 -20.94
C ASP A 69 6.93 30.04 -21.11
N ASP A 70 8.24 30.30 -21.09
CA ASP A 70 8.78 31.65 -21.26
C ASP A 70 8.77 32.10 -22.73
N HIS A 71 8.07 33.20 -23.00
CA HIS A 71 8.02 33.81 -24.32
C HIS A 71 9.40 34.17 -24.88
N GLY A 72 10.33 34.68 -24.06
CA GLY A 72 11.66 35.07 -24.53
C GLY A 72 12.51 33.88 -24.95
N TYR A 73 12.43 32.77 -24.19
CA TYR A 73 13.03 31.50 -24.56
C TYR A 73 12.42 30.94 -25.85
N TYR A 74 11.09 30.95 -25.97
CA TYR A 74 10.39 30.44 -27.15
C TYR A 74 10.69 31.26 -28.42
N ASP A 75 10.70 32.59 -28.32
CA ASP A 75 11.01 33.48 -29.44
C ASP A 75 12.48 33.36 -29.89
N ALA A 76 13.41 33.03 -28.98
CA ALA A 76 14.79 32.73 -29.35
C ALA A 76 14.90 31.53 -30.32
N TRP A 77 13.94 30.60 -30.30
CA TRP A 77 13.89 29.48 -31.26
C TRP A 77 13.37 29.87 -32.65
N ARG A 78 12.68 31.02 -32.77
CA ARG A 78 12.20 31.59 -34.03
C ARG A 78 13.25 32.46 -34.73
N GLY A 79 14.28 32.89 -34.00
CA GLY A 79 15.39 33.70 -34.52
C GLY A 79 16.40 32.93 -35.38
N LYS A 80 17.34 33.68 -35.99
CA LYS A 80 18.46 33.12 -36.77
C LYS A 80 19.45 32.33 -35.92
N ASP A 81 19.67 32.78 -34.69
CA ASP A 81 20.59 32.18 -33.72
C ASP A 81 19.77 31.50 -32.63
N LYS A 82 19.97 30.18 -32.47
CA LYS A 82 19.13 29.32 -31.62
C LYS A 82 19.88 28.90 -30.35
N PRO A 83 19.20 28.79 -29.19
CA PRO A 83 19.82 28.25 -27.99
C PRO A 83 20.39 26.85 -28.23
N GLN A 84 21.65 26.65 -27.86
CA GLN A 84 22.34 25.36 -27.96
C GLN A 84 23.10 25.08 -26.67
N ILE A 85 23.12 23.81 -26.27
CA ILE A 85 23.94 23.35 -25.14
C ILE A 85 25.40 23.38 -25.59
N LYS A 86 26.21 24.22 -24.94
CA LYS A 86 27.67 24.26 -25.10
C LYS A 86 28.38 23.54 -23.97
N GLN A 87 27.78 23.51 -22.78
CA GLN A 87 28.33 22.86 -21.60
C GLN A 87 27.27 22.02 -20.88
N TYR A 88 27.65 20.81 -20.47
CA TYR A 88 26.78 19.88 -19.75
C TYR A 88 27.09 19.93 -18.26
N CYS A 89 26.06 20.18 -17.44
CA CYS A 89 26.18 20.04 -15.99
C CYS A 89 26.21 18.55 -15.63
N LEU A 90 27.31 18.11 -15.00
CA LEU A 90 27.46 16.74 -14.47
C LEU A 90 27.24 16.68 -12.95
N LEU A 91 27.10 17.83 -12.30
CA LEU A 91 26.85 17.90 -10.86
C LEU A 91 25.40 17.51 -10.57
N PRO A 92 25.15 16.76 -9.48
CA PRO A 92 23.78 16.46 -9.06
C PRO A 92 23.07 17.73 -8.59
N ALA A 93 21.74 17.73 -8.69
CA ALA A 93 20.92 18.76 -8.08
C ALA A 93 21.17 18.82 -6.56
N ILE A 94 21.16 20.03 -6.00
CA ILE A 94 21.19 20.25 -4.56
C ILE A 94 19.92 19.64 -3.97
N ALA A 95 20.06 18.64 -3.10
CA ALA A 95 18.93 18.02 -2.44
C ALA A 95 18.43 18.94 -1.32
N PRO A 96 17.11 19.19 -1.22
CA PRO A 96 16.56 19.92 -0.08
C PRO A 96 16.80 19.13 1.21
N GLU A 97 16.94 19.85 2.33
CA GLU A 97 17.02 19.19 3.64
C GLU A 97 15.79 18.31 3.86
N LYS A 98 16.02 17.07 4.30
CA LYS A 98 14.93 16.17 4.65
C LYS A 98 14.13 16.80 5.80
N PRO A 99 12.79 16.75 5.78
CA PRO A 99 12.00 17.28 6.89
C PRO A 99 12.32 16.51 8.18
N ALA A 100 12.18 17.16 9.34
CA ALA A 100 12.56 16.59 10.63
C ALA A 100 11.93 15.21 10.91
N TRP A 101 10.67 14.99 10.51
CA TRP A 101 10.00 13.70 10.66
C TRP A 101 10.67 12.59 9.86
N LEU A 102 11.26 12.89 8.71
CA LEU A 102 11.96 11.92 7.87
C LEU A 102 13.38 11.69 8.37
N GLN A 103 14.05 12.75 8.86
CA GLN A 103 15.36 12.63 9.51
C GLN A 103 15.29 11.77 10.79
N ALA A 104 14.16 11.82 11.50
CA ALA A 104 13.91 10.98 12.67
C ALA A 104 13.76 9.48 12.34
N LEU A 105 13.53 9.12 11.06
CA LEU A 105 13.50 7.73 10.63
C LEU A 105 14.92 7.26 10.30
N ALA A 106 15.36 6.16 10.91
CA ALA A 106 16.68 5.56 10.65
C ALA A 106 16.73 4.75 9.33
N LEU A 107 16.24 5.34 8.24
CA LEU A 107 16.19 4.68 6.93
C LEU A 107 17.58 4.56 6.30
N PRO A 108 17.90 3.42 5.66
CA PRO A 108 19.15 3.28 4.93
C PRO A 108 19.18 4.25 3.75
N GLU A 109 20.32 4.88 3.52
CA GLU A 109 20.52 5.79 2.39
C GLU A 109 21.11 5.06 1.18
N PHE A 110 20.54 5.32 0.00
CA PHE A 110 21.02 4.75 -1.27
C PHE A 110 21.18 5.88 -2.28
N ASN A 111 22.40 6.14 -2.73
CA ASN A 111 22.65 7.19 -3.72
C ASN A 111 22.37 6.70 -5.14
N ASN A 112 22.49 5.39 -5.37
CA ASN A 112 22.31 4.77 -6.68
C ASN A 112 21.85 3.31 -6.57
N SER A 113 21.60 2.68 -7.71
CA SER A 113 21.17 1.28 -7.78
C SER A 113 22.24 0.29 -7.30
N ALA A 114 23.53 0.64 -7.34
CA ALA A 114 24.60 -0.24 -6.84
C ALA A 114 24.59 -0.32 -5.31
N ASP A 115 24.31 0.79 -4.62
CA ASP A 115 24.14 0.79 -3.16
C ASP A 115 22.96 -0.07 -2.74
N LEU A 116 21.83 0.06 -3.44
CA LEU A 116 20.67 -0.80 -3.22
C LEU A 116 20.99 -2.28 -3.47
N ALA A 117 21.68 -2.60 -4.57
CA ALA A 117 22.07 -3.97 -4.90
C ALA A 117 22.95 -4.58 -3.80
N ARG A 118 23.99 -3.86 -3.37
CA ARG A 118 24.86 -4.26 -2.27
C ARG A 118 24.07 -4.50 -0.99
N HIS A 119 23.16 -3.58 -0.65
CA HIS A 119 22.33 -3.69 0.54
C HIS A 119 21.40 -4.92 0.50
N LEU A 120 20.88 -5.27 -0.67
CA LEU A 120 20.01 -6.44 -0.85
C LEU A 120 20.79 -7.76 -1.05
N ASN A 121 22.13 -7.73 -1.06
CA ASN A 121 23.04 -8.82 -1.43
C ASN A 121 22.74 -9.36 -2.84
N LEU A 122 22.71 -8.45 -3.82
CA LEU A 122 22.51 -8.75 -5.24
C LEU A 122 23.60 -8.06 -6.06
N THR A 123 23.87 -8.59 -7.24
CA THR A 123 24.56 -7.82 -8.28
C THR A 123 23.63 -6.77 -8.89
N VAL A 124 24.19 -5.74 -9.54
CA VAL A 124 23.39 -4.72 -10.27
C VAL A 124 22.54 -5.37 -11.36
N ASN A 125 23.07 -6.40 -12.03
CA ASN A 125 22.37 -7.13 -13.08
C ASN A 125 21.19 -7.94 -12.51
N GLU A 126 21.37 -8.62 -11.37
CA GLU A 126 20.26 -9.31 -10.71
C GLU A 126 19.19 -8.34 -10.22
N LEU A 127 19.60 -7.21 -9.64
CA LEU A 127 18.67 -6.16 -9.22
C LEU A 127 17.85 -5.66 -10.41
N ALA A 128 18.51 -5.37 -11.53
CA ALA A 128 17.86 -4.98 -12.77
C ALA A 128 16.90 -6.07 -13.26
N TRP A 129 17.30 -7.35 -13.23
CA TRP A 129 16.46 -8.48 -13.64
C TRP A 129 15.18 -8.60 -12.80
N PHE A 130 15.28 -8.54 -11.47
CA PHE A 130 14.09 -8.59 -10.60
C PHE A 130 13.18 -7.36 -10.71
N ALA A 131 13.77 -6.21 -11.05
CA ALA A 131 13.04 -4.96 -11.23
C ALA A 131 12.51 -4.77 -12.67
N ASP A 132 13.01 -5.52 -13.66
CA ASP A 132 12.59 -5.44 -15.06
C ASP A 132 11.38 -6.33 -15.34
N GLN A 133 10.32 -6.11 -14.57
CA GLN A 133 9.06 -6.83 -14.76
C GLN A 133 8.25 -6.30 -15.96
N TRP A 134 8.78 -5.32 -16.69
CA TRP A 134 8.03 -4.58 -17.72
C TRP A 134 8.34 -5.06 -19.14
N ARG A 135 9.45 -5.78 -19.36
CA ARG A 135 9.89 -6.25 -20.69
C ARG A 135 9.65 -7.73 -20.95
N GLN A 136 9.25 -8.52 -19.95
CA GLN A 136 8.88 -9.92 -20.21
C GLN A 136 7.46 -9.97 -20.76
N ASP A 137 7.36 -10.09 -22.08
CA ASP A 137 6.12 -10.35 -22.80
C ASP A 137 5.30 -11.48 -22.16
N ALA A 138 4.00 -11.48 -22.44
CA ALA A 138 3.07 -12.54 -22.03
C ALA A 138 3.51 -13.97 -22.42
N GLN A 139 4.52 -14.09 -23.30
CA GLN A 139 5.12 -15.33 -23.79
C GLN A 139 6.38 -15.79 -23.04
N ALA A 140 6.90 -15.03 -22.07
CA ALA A 140 8.03 -15.49 -21.27
C ALA A 140 7.68 -16.81 -20.57
N ALA A 141 8.56 -17.81 -20.72
CA ALA A 141 8.37 -19.15 -20.18
C ALA A 141 7.99 -19.06 -18.69
N PRO A 142 7.02 -19.87 -18.18
CA PRO A 142 6.54 -19.78 -16.79
C PRO A 142 7.65 -19.79 -15.73
N GLN A 143 8.76 -20.44 -16.05
CA GLN A 143 9.97 -20.53 -15.23
C GLN A 143 10.72 -19.20 -15.03
N LEU A 144 10.64 -18.26 -15.98
CA LEU A 144 11.28 -16.94 -15.89
C LEU A 144 10.48 -15.91 -15.06
N ARG A 145 9.21 -16.21 -14.76
CA ARG A 145 8.34 -15.34 -13.94
C ARG A 145 8.80 -15.31 -12.49
N HIS A 146 8.58 -14.20 -11.78
CA HIS A 146 8.93 -14.11 -10.36
C HIS A 146 7.81 -14.51 -9.38
N TYR A 147 6.60 -14.75 -9.88
CA TYR A 147 5.42 -15.08 -9.08
C TYR A 147 4.76 -16.38 -9.52
N HIS A 148 4.19 -17.11 -8.55
CA HIS A 148 3.21 -18.15 -8.76
C HIS A 148 1.80 -17.59 -8.59
N TYR A 149 0.86 -18.09 -9.40
CA TYR A 149 -0.50 -17.59 -9.45
C TYR A 149 -1.47 -18.68 -9.02
N ARG A 150 -2.42 -18.36 -8.13
CA ARG A 150 -3.47 -19.30 -7.71
C ARG A 150 -4.79 -18.57 -7.56
N TRP A 151 -5.81 -19.02 -8.29
CA TRP A 151 -7.17 -18.56 -8.10
C TRP A 151 -7.81 -19.28 -6.91
N LEU A 152 -8.45 -18.51 -6.03
CA LEU A 152 -9.22 -18.99 -4.89
C LEU A 152 -10.63 -18.45 -4.95
N GLU A 153 -11.59 -19.26 -4.55
CA GLU A 153 -12.98 -18.82 -4.37
C GLU A 153 -13.12 -18.05 -3.06
N LYS A 154 -13.87 -16.95 -3.10
CA LYS A 154 -14.24 -16.19 -1.90
C LYS A 154 -15.44 -16.87 -1.25
N ALA A 155 -15.47 -16.92 0.08
CA ALA A 155 -16.61 -17.44 0.85
C ALA A 155 -17.94 -16.72 0.54
N THR A 156 -17.88 -15.46 0.10
CA THR A 156 -19.05 -14.65 -0.29
C THR A 156 -19.38 -14.73 -1.78
N GLY A 157 -18.76 -15.66 -2.52
CA GLY A 157 -18.81 -15.73 -3.97
C GLY A 157 -17.78 -14.84 -4.66
N GLY A 158 -17.39 -15.24 -5.87
CA GLY A 158 -16.37 -14.59 -6.69
C GLY A 158 -14.95 -15.14 -6.47
N TRP A 159 -13.98 -14.57 -7.17
CA TRP A 159 -12.60 -15.08 -7.21
C TRP A 159 -11.60 -14.08 -6.63
N ARG A 160 -10.50 -14.61 -6.07
CA ARG A 160 -9.31 -13.88 -5.64
C ARG A 160 -8.08 -14.52 -6.28
N LEU A 161 -7.26 -13.72 -6.93
CA LEU A 161 -5.94 -14.16 -7.39
C LEU A 161 -4.94 -13.99 -6.25
N LEU A 162 -4.25 -15.07 -5.88
CA LEU A 162 -3.04 -15.01 -5.08
C LEU A 162 -1.82 -14.93 -6.00
N GLU A 163 -0.92 -14.01 -5.68
CA GLU A 163 0.31 -13.75 -6.40
C GLU A 163 1.47 -13.95 -5.43
N ILE A 164 2.01 -15.17 -5.45
CA ILE A 164 2.96 -15.65 -4.46
C ILE A 164 4.38 -15.49 -5.02
N PRO A 165 5.23 -14.61 -4.47
CA PRO A 165 6.58 -14.44 -4.96
C PRO A 165 7.40 -15.72 -4.76
N LYS A 166 8.23 -16.06 -5.75
CA LYS A 166 9.24 -17.12 -5.68
C LYS A 166 10.26 -16.80 -4.58
N SER A 167 10.95 -17.84 -4.09
CA SER A 167 11.85 -17.77 -2.92
C SER A 167 12.84 -16.61 -2.96
N ARG A 168 13.55 -16.40 -4.08
CA ARG A 168 14.54 -15.31 -4.23
C ARG A 168 13.90 -13.93 -4.10
N LEU A 169 12.83 -13.64 -4.85
CA LEU A 169 12.13 -12.36 -4.77
C LEU A 169 11.50 -12.15 -3.39
N ARG A 170 10.91 -13.21 -2.81
CA ARG A 170 10.36 -13.17 -1.44
C ARG A 170 11.42 -12.78 -0.42
N ASN A 171 12.64 -13.28 -0.54
CA ASN A 171 13.75 -12.92 0.34
C ASN A 171 14.14 -11.45 0.19
N ILE A 172 14.23 -10.95 -1.04
CA ILE A 172 14.48 -9.52 -1.33
C ILE A 172 13.41 -8.65 -0.69
N GLN A 173 12.13 -9.00 -0.88
CA GLN A 173 11.00 -8.28 -0.31
C GLN A 173 11.01 -8.33 1.23
N ARG A 174 11.40 -9.44 1.86
CA ARG A 174 11.58 -9.51 3.32
C ARG A 174 12.66 -8.56 3.82
N LYS A 175 13.79 -8.43 3.12
CA LYS A 175 14.84 -7.46 3.46
C LYS A 175 14.31 -6.03 3.37
N ILE A 176 13.57 -5.70 2.30
CA ILE A 176 12.92 -4.39 2.15
C ILE A 176 11.94 -4.12 3.30
N LEU A 177 11.11 -5.10 3.65
CA LEU A 177 10.17 -4.99 4.76
C LEU A 177 10.90 -4.68 6.08
N GLN A 178 11.89 -5.51 6.43
CA GLN A 178 12.59 -5.42 7.70
C GLN A 178 13.44 -4.15 7.84
N ARG A 179 14.13 -3.75 6.76
CA ARG A 179 15.14 -2.68 6.82
C ARG A 179 14.62 -1.32 6.39
N ILE A 180 13.47 -1.25 5.72
CA ILE A 180 12.89 0.01 5.25
C ILE A 180 11.48 0.16 5.82
N LEU A 181 10.55 -0.70 5.42
CA LEU A 181 9.12 -0.45 5.65
C LEU A 181 8.71 -0.53 7.13
N ASN A 182 9.32 -1.43 7.91
CA ASN A 182 9.04 -1.55 9.34
C ASN A 182 9.50 -0.32 10.15
N GLN A 183 10.38 0.51 9.58
CA GLN A 183 10.82 1.75 10.21
C GLN A 183 9.85 2.91 9.96
N VAL A 184 8.95 2.78 8.98
CA VAL A 184 8.01 3.83 8.62
C VAL A 184 6.67 3.58 9.32
N PRO A 185 6.24 4.46 10.24
CA PRO A 185 4.99 4.25 10.95
C PRO A 185 3.79 4.42 10.00
N PRO A 186 2.86 3.46 9.93
CA PRO A 186 1.58 3.66 9.29
C PRO A 186 0.69 4.61 10.11
N HIS A 187 -0.44 5.03 9.54
CA HIS A 187 -1.39 5.85 10.27
C HIS A 187 -1.95 5.09 11.49
N ALA A 188 -2.14 5.77 12.63
CA ALA A 188 -2.57 5.15 13.89
C ALA A 188 -3.93 4.43 13.79
N ALA A 189 -4.82 4.90 12.91
CA ALA A 189 -6.11 4.28 12.65
C ALA A 189 -6.00 2.91 11.94
N ALA A 190 -4.88 2.62 11.26
CA ALA A 190 -4.67 1.30 10.65
C ALA A 190 -4.37 0.28 11.75
N GLN A 191 -5.11 -0.83 11.77
CA GLN A 191 -4.99 -1.89 12.77
C GLN A 191 -4.48 -3.21 12.19
N ALA A 192 -4.66 -3.44 10.88
CA ALA A 192 -4.17 -4.65 10.25
C ALA A 192 -2.66 -4.62 10.03
N PHE A 193 -2.03 -5.80 10.11
CA PHE A 193 -0.63 -6.04 9.75
C PHE A 193 0.40 -5.27 10.58
N GLN A 194 0.02 -4.85 11.79
CA GLN A 194 0.92 -4.19 12.73
C GLN A 194 1.25 -5.09 13.90
N GLN A 195 2.49 -5.02 14.36
CA GLN A 195 2.92 -5.72 15.56
C GLN A 195 2.12 -5.20 16.77
N GLY A 196 1.64 -6.13 17.61
CA GLY A 196 0.83 -5.80 18.79
C GLY A 196 -0.64 -5.42 18.50
N ARG A 197 -1.06 -5.37 17.23
CA ARG A 197 -2.46 -5.17 16.85
C ARG A 197 -3.07 -6.47 16.34
N SER A 198 -4.38 -6.62 16.49
CA SER A 198 -5.13 -7.80 16.05
C SER A 198 -6.55 -7.43 15.64
N SER A 199 -7.30 -8.39 15.07
CA SER A 199 -8.73 -8.22 14.84
C SER A 199 -9.50 -7.88 16.12
N ILE A 200 -8.99 -8.32 17.28
CA ILE A 200 -9.60 -8.03 18.59
C ILE A 200 -9.32 -6.60 19.01
N SER A 201 -8.09 -6.11 18.89
CA SER A 201 -7.78 -4.71 19.22
C SER A 201 -8.53 -3.73 18.32
N HIS A 202 -8.77 -4.12 17.07
CA HIS A 202 -9.63 -3.40 16.12
C HIS A 202 -11.10 -3.42 16.57
N ALA A 203 -11.66 -4.59 16.85
CA ALA A 203 -13.04 -4.73 17.32
C ALA A 203 -13.30 -4.02 18.67
N ALA A 204 -12.33 -4.02 19.57
CA ALA A 204 -12.43 -3.39 20.89
C ALA A 204 -12.70 -1.88 20.80
N GLN A 205 -12.16 -1.18 19.79
CA GLN A 205 -12.36 0.26 19.60
C GLN A 205 -13.82 0.65 19.33
N HIS A 206 -14.62 -0.30 18.84
CA HIS A 206 -16.00 -0.08 18.43
C HIS A 206 -17.01 -0.76 19.37
N THR A 207 -16.53 -1.23 20.52
CA THR A 207 -17.32 -2.00 21.47
C THR A 207 -18.25 -1.11 22.29
N GLY A 208 -19.49 -1.56 22.48
CA GLY A 208 -20.48 -0.86 23.32
C GLY A 208 -21.10 0.39 22.69
N LYS A 209 -20.83 0.67 21.40
CA LYS A 209 -21.32 1.86 20.71
C LYS A 209 -22.76 1.71 20.22
N LEU A 210 -23.53 2.81 20.27
CA LEU A 210 -24.92 2.80 19.80
C LEU A 210 -25.02 2.38 18.33
N VAL A 211 -24.10 2.85 17.49
CA VAL A 211 -24.05 2.54 16.06
C VAL A 211 -22.65 2.17 15.61
N VAL A 212 -22.56 1.12 14.78
CA VAL A 212 -21.34 0.71 14.07
C VAL A 212 -21.63 0.66 12.58
N VAL A 213 -20.85 1.41 11.80
CA VAL A 213 -20.89 1.41 10.33
C VAL A 213 -19.63 0.73 9.81
N ARG A 214 -19.81 -0.30 8.99
CA ARG A 214 -18.73 -1.05 8.37
C ARG A 214 -18.80 -0.88 6.85
N LEU A 215 -17.71 -0.42 6.25
CA LEU A 215 -17.54 -0.29 4.81
C LEU A 215 -16.33 -1.11 4.36
N ASP A 216 -16.30 -1.54 3.11
CA ASP A 216 -15.24 -2.42 2.56
C ASP A 216 -14.69 -1.79 1.29
N LEU A 217 -13.36 -1.77 1.14
CA LEU A 217 -12.71 -1.33 -0.07
C LEU A 217 -12.66 -2.47 -1.09
N LYS A 218 -13.21 -2.23 -2.28
CA LYS A 218 -13.13 -3.18 -3.39
C LYS A 218 -11.67 -3.28 -3.86
N ASP A 219 -11.18 -4.51 -4.02
CA ASP A 219 -9.91 -4.80 -4.70
C ASP A 219 -8.73 -3.98 -4.12
N PHE A 220 -8.70 -3.81 -2.79
CA PHE A 220 -7.81 -2.88 -2.07
C PHE A 220 -6.34 -2.92 -2.51
N PHE A 221 -5.71 -4.10 -2.46
CA PHE A 221 -4.31 -4.26 -2.87
C PHE A 221 -4.09 -3.95 -4.36
N THR A 222 -4.92 -4.52 -5.22
CA THR A 222 -4.83 -4.35 -6.68
C THR A 222 -5.18 -2.92 -7.14
N SER A 223 -5.87 -2.14 -6.31
CA SER A 223 -6.19 -0.74 -6.58
C SER A 223 -5.02 0.20 -6.27
N ILE A 224 -3.96 -0.27 -5.60
CA ILE A 224 -2.75 0.53 -5.34
C ILE A 224 -1.81 0.39 -6.54
N PRO A 225 -1.64 1.44 -7.38
CA PRO A 225 -0.82 1.35 -8.57
C PRO A 225 0.68 1.42 -8.23
N GLY A 226 1.51 0.88 -9.10
CA GLY A 226 2.98 0.97 -8.98
C GLY A 226 3.50 2.41 -8.91
N SER A 227 2.82 3.37 -9.53
CA SER A 227 3.15 4.80 -9.41
C SER A 227 2.99 5.33 -7.99
N ARG A 228 1.99 4.84 -7.23
CA ARG A 228 1.81 5.20 -5.81
C ARG A 228 2.91 4.59 -4.93
N LEU A 229 3.40 3.39 -5.27
CA LEU A 229 4.55 2.80 -4.59
C LEU A 229 5.83 3.59 -4.87
N HIS A 230 6.05 4.00 -6.12
CA HIS A 230 7.18 4.84 -6.51
C HIS A 230 7.15 6.18 -5.79
N ALA A 231 6.00 6.88 -5.80
CA ALA A 231 5.82 8.12 -5.07
C ALA A 231 6.03 7.96 -3.55
N LEU A 232 5.61 6.84 -2.96
CA LEU A 232 5.88 6.54 -1.56
C LEU A 232 7.38 6.45 -1.28
N PHE A 233 8.14 5.68 -2.05
CA PHE A 233 9.59 5.57 -1.85
C PHE A 233 10.32 6.89 -2.12
N ALA A 234 9.89 7.66 -3.12
CA ALA A 234 10.42 9.00 -3.36
C ALA A 234 10.16 9.93 -2.15
N LYS A 235 8.96 9.86 -1.55
CA LYS A 235 8.62 10.62 -0.33
C LYS A 235 9.43 10.18 0.90
N LEU A 236 9.97 8.96 0.91
CA LEU A 236 10.93 8.48 1.92
C LEU A 236 12.36 8.98 1.66
N GLY A 237 12.57 9.86 0.68
CA GLY A 237 13.85 10.49 0.39
C GLY A 237 14.78 9.64 -0.49
N TYR A 238 14.27 8.57 -1.13
CA TYR A 238 15.06 7.79 -2.07
C TYR A 238 15.15 8.49 -3.44
N PRO A 239 16.32 8.50 -4.10
CA PRO A 239 16.45 9.03 -5.46
C PRO A 239 15.50 8.34 -6.44
N GLU A 240 15.01 9.07 -7.44
CA GLU A 240 13.99 8.61 -8.40
C GLU A 240 14.24 7.22 -8.98
N LYS A 241 15.48 6.93 -9.38
CA LYS A 241 15.88 5.61 -9.91
C LYS A 241 15.75 4.51 -8.86
N VAL A 242 16.22 4.76 -7.63
CA VAL A 242 16.16 3.81 -6.51
C VAL A 242 14.71 3.58 -6.09
N ALA A 243 13.92 4.65 -5.94
CA ALA A 243 12.50 4.58 -5.63
C ALA A 243 11.75 3.76 -6.69
N GLY A 244 12.07 3.97 -7.97
CA GLY A 244 11.49 3.21 -9.08
C GLY A 244 11.85 1.73 -9.02
N THR A 245 13.10 1.39 -8.71
CA THR A 245 13.54 0.00 -8.52
C THR A 245 12.82 -0.66 -7.34
N LEU A 246 12.75 0.00 -6.18
CA LEU A 246 12.04 -0.50 -4.99
C LEU A 246 10.56 -0.73 -5.28
N ALA A 247 9.90 0.21 -5.95
CA ALA A 247 8.51 0.07 -6.37
C ALA A 247 8.30 -1.16 -7.26
N ARG A 248 9.18 -1.38 -8.25
CA ARG A 248 9.09 -2.54 -9.15
C ARG A 248 9.32 -3.86 -8.44
N LEU A 249 10.27 -3.92 -7.49
CA LEU A 249 10.51 -5.12 -6.67
C LEU A 249 9.31 -5.47 -5.78
N CYS A 250 8.49 -4.49 -5.41
CA CYS A 250 7.33 -4.65 -4.54
C CYS A 250 5.99 -4.71 -5.28
N SER A 251 5.97 -4.44 -6.58
CA SER A 251 4.78 -4.53 -7.43
C SER A 251 4.76 -5.83 -8.22
N ASN A 252 3.60 -6.16 -8.79
CA ASN A 252 3.46 -7.17 -9.82
C ASN A 252 2.57 -6.67 -10.95
N ARG A 253 2.74 -7.26 -12.13
CA ARG A 253 1.83 -7.13 -13.27
C ARG A 253 1.40 -8.54 -13.67
N THR A 254 0.14 -8.90 -13.43
CA THR A 254 -0.35 -10.24 -13.72
C THR A 254 -0.28 -10.50 -15.24
N PRO A 255 0.32 -11.62 -15.70
CA PRO A 255 0.34 -11.99 -17.10
C PRO A 255 -1.07 -12.09 -17.67
N THR A 256 -1.25 -11.59 -18.89
CA THR A 256 -2.56 -11.55 -19.56
C THR A 256 -3.26 -12.90 -19.61
N VAL A 257 -2.51 -14.00 -19.80
CA VAL A 257 -3.06 -15.37 -19.84
C VAL A 257 -3.74 -15.73 -18.51
N ILE A 258 -3.08 -15.45 -17.38
CA ILE A 258 -3.59 -15.73 -16.04
C ILE A 258 -4.77 -14.80 -15.70
N ALA A 259 -4.64 -13.51 -16.03
CA ALA A 259 -5.71 -12.55 -15.83
C ALA A 259 -6.96 -12.94 -16.64
N LYS A 260 -6.77 -13.54 -17.84
CA LYS A 260 -7.86 -13.95 -18.73
C LYS A 260 -8.64 -15.18 -18.25
N GLU A 261 -8.00 -16.06 -17.49
CA GLU A 261 -8.55 -17.37 -17.08
C GLU A 261 -9.89 -17.27 -16.35
N LYS A 262 -9.99 -16.31 -15.42
CA LYS A 262 -11.21 -16.09 -14.63
C LYS A 262 -11.87 -14.74 -14.87
N THR A 263 -11.43 -13.94 -15.85
CA THR A 263 -12.03 -12.64 -16.18
C THR A 263 -13.52 -12.69 -16.44
N ARG A 264 -14.04 -13.78 -17.04
CA ARG A 264 -15.49 -13.94 -17.28
C ARG A 264 -16.30 -13.93 -15.97
N TYR A 265 -15.65 -14.22 -14.84
CA TYR A 265 -16.25 -14.26 -13.51
C TYR A 265 -15.83 -13.07 -12.61
N LEU A 266 -14.94 -12.20 -13.09
CA LEU A 266 -14.55 -10.97 -12.41
C LEU A 266 -15.47 -9.83 -12.87
N ALA A 267 -16.48 -9.50 -12.09
CA ALA A 267 -17.28 -8.30 -12.33
C ALA A 267 -16.51 -7.01 -11.94
N PRO A 268 -16.63 -5.88 -12.66
CA PRO A 268 -16.65 -5.66 -14.11
C PRO A 268 -15.22 -5.70 -14.73
N LEU A 269 -15.10 -5.44 -16.05
CA LEU A 269 -13.84 -5.28 -16.82
C LEU A 269 -12.74 -4.48 -16.08
N SER A 270 -13.13 -3.58 -15.17
CA SER A 270 -12.23 -2.76 -14.35
C SER A 270 -11.24 -3.58 -13.52
N SER A 271 -11.67 -4.68 -12.88
CA SER A 271 -10.80 -5.46 -11.98
C SER A 271 -9.70 -6.21 -12.74
N ALA A 272 -9.98 -6.60 -13.99
CA ALA A 272 -8.99 -7.23 -14.87
C ALA A 272 -7.98 -6.25 -15.46
N HIS A 273 -8.37 -5.00 -15.66
CA HIS A 273 -7.45 -3.94 -16.05
C HIS A 273 -6.44 -3.62 -14.93
N LEU A 274 -6.90 -3.61 -13.67
CA LEU A 274 -6.02 -3.43 -12.50
C LEU A 274 -4.93 -4.51 -12.44
N LEU A 275 -5.30 -5.79 -12.62
CA LEU A 275 -4.34 -6.90 -12.63
C LEU A 275 -3.28 -6.79 -13.74
N ARG A 276 -3.65 -6.23 -14.90
CA ARG A 276 -2.75 -6.03 -16.05
C ARG A 276 -1.88 -4.79 -15.94
N SER A 277 -2.08 -3.96 -14.92
CA SER A 277 -1.23 -2.81 -14.61
C SER A 277 -0.33 -3.14 -13.42
N PRO A 278 0.82 -2.48 -13.24
CA PRO A 278 1.62 -2.64 -12.04
C PRO A 278 0.80 -2.28 -10.79
N HIS A 279 0.68 -3.23 -9.87
CA HIS A 279 -0.11 -3.07 -8.65
C HIS A 279 0.54 -3.80 -7.48
N LEU A 280 -0.01 -3.63 -6.28
CA LEU A 280 0.46 -4.31 -5.09
C LEU A 280 -0.08 -5.76 -5.04
N PRO A 281 0.79 -6.80 -5.08
CA PRO A 281 0.34 -8.18 -5.24
C PRO A 281 -0.21 -8.79 -3.95
N GLN A 282 -1.23 -9.64 -4.08
CA GLN A 282 -1.80 -10.39 -2.95
C GLN A 282 -0.99 -11.66 -2.65
N GLY A 283 0.05 -11.51 -1.82
CA GLY A 283 0.91 -12.63 -1.40
C GLY A 283 2.37 -12.25 -1.15
N ALA A 284 2.80 -11.05 -1.55
CA ALA A 284 4.13 -10.57 -1.23
C ALA A 284 4.25 -10.11 0.24
N PRO A 285 5.39 -10.37 0.91
CA PRO A 285 5.59 -9.98 2.30
C PRO A 285 5.62 -8.46 2.53
N THR A 286 5.94 -7.66 1.51
CA THR A 286 5.93 -6.19 1.59
C THR A 286 4.53 -5.59 1.43
N SER A 287 3.62 -6.30 0.76
CA SER A 287 2.29 -5.77 0.42
C SER A 287 1.48 -5.29 1.63
N PRO A 288 1.44 -6.01 2.77
CA PRO A 288 0.68 -5.55 3.93
C PRO A 288 1.15 -4.19 4.47
N ALA A 289 2.47 -3.99 4.62
CA ALA A 289 3.04 -2.75 5.10
C ALA A 289 2.84 -1.60 4.09
N LEU A 290 3.14 -1.86 2.80
CA LEU A 290 2.94 -0.88 1.73
C LEU A 290 1.48 -0.47 1.59
N ALA A 291 0.52 -1.39 1.76
CA ALA A 291 -0.89 -1.07 1.66
C ALA A 291 -1.32 -0.07 2.74
N ASN A 292 -0.81 -0.22 3.98
CA ASN A 292 -1.06 0.73 5.05
C ASN A 292 -0.40 2.09 4.79
N LEU A 293 0.85 2.11 4.34
CA LEU A 293 1.56 3.35 4.03
C LEU A 293 0.92 4.11 2.85
N CYS A 294 0.47 3.40 1.82
CA CYS A 294 -0.23 3.99 0.68
C CYS A 294 -1.64 4.48 1.01
N ALA A 295 -2.26 3.96 2.07
CA ALA A 295 -3.56 4.40 2.57
C ALA A 295 -3.45 5.48 3.66
N TYR A 296 -2.25 5.97 3.98
CA TYR A 296 -2.05 6.95 5.07
C TYR A 296 -2.91 8.21 4.90
N ARG A 297 -2.96 8.79 3.69
CA ARG A 297 -3.78 9.97 3.41
C ARG A 297 -5.28 9.69 3.50
N LEU A 298 -5.72 8.52 3.03
CA LEU A 298 -7.09 8.05 3.20
C LEU A 298 -7.45 8.02 4.69
N ASP A 299 -6.60 7.41 5.52
CA ASP A 299 -6.85 7.28 6.95
C ASP A 299 -6.89 8.64 7.66
N MET A 300 -6.00 9.58 7.31
CA MET A 300 -6.03 10.93 7.89
C MET A 300 -7.37 11.63 7.61
N ARG A 301 -7.85 11.56 6.37
CA ARG A 301 -9.09 12.22 5.95
C ARG A 301 -10.32 11.58 6.57
N LEU A 302 -10.34 10.24 6.64
CA LEU A 302 -11.43 9.51 7.27
C LEU A 302 -11.45 9.67 8.79
N GLN A 303 -10.28 9.77 9.42
CA GLN A 303 -10.18 10.12 10.84
C GLN A 303 -10.75 11.52 11.11
N ALA A 304 -10.33 12.53 10.34
CA ALA A 304 -10.85 13.89 10.48
C ALA A 304 -12.38 13.96 10.26
N LEU A 305 -12.90 13.19 9.31
CA LEU A 305 -14.34 13.06 9.10
C LEU A 305 -15.03 12.45 10.34
N ALA A 306 -14.48 11.38 10.91
CA ALA A 306 -15.02 10.75 12.11
C ALA A 306 -15.01 11.72 13.30
N ASP A 307 -13.91 12.44 13.51
CA ASP A 307 -13.76 13.42 14.58
C ASP A 307 -14.82 14.52 14.47
N SER A 308 -15.09 15.02 13.25
CA SER A 308 -16.14 16.01 13.00
C SER A 308 -17.56 15.54 13.35
N MET A 309 -17.76 14.22 13.46
CA MET A 309 -19.03 13.59 13.82
C MET A 309 -19.01 12.97 15.22
N GLN A 310 -17.97 13.21 16.01
CA GLN A 310 -17.73 12.57 17.32
C GLN A 310 -17.79 11.03 17.24
N ALA A 311 -17.26 10.48 16.16
CA ALA A 311 -17.18 9.04 15.92
C ALA A 311 -15.74 8.54 16.05
N SER A 312 -15.59 7.27 16.41
CA SER A 312 -14.33 6.56 16.33
C SER A 312 -14.18 5.95 14.94
N TYR A 313 -12.97 6.02 14.38
CA TYR A 313 -12.62 5.42 13.10
C TYR A 313 -11.43 4.49 13.25
N SER A 314 -11.47 3.36 12.56
CA SER A 314 -10.30 2.51 12.37
C SER A 314 -10.41 1.69 11.08
N ARG A 315 -9.26 1.21 10.58
CA ARG A 315 -9.16 0.40 9.36
C ARG A 315 -8.42 -0.91 9.60
N TYR A 316 -9.04 -2.03 9.23
CA TYR A 316 -8.42 -3.34 9.22
C TYR A 316 -8.29 -3.84 7.78
N ALA A 317 -7.12 -3.60 7.17
CA ALA A 317 -6.86 -3.86 5.77
C ALA A 317 -7.85 -3.10 4.87
N ASP A 318 -8.77 -3.79 4.21
CA ASP A 318 -9.85 -3.24 3.38
C ASP A 318 -11.13 -2.89 4.15
N ASP A 319 -11.27 -3.32 5.41
CA ASP A 319 -12.44 -3.08 6.26
C ASP A 319 -12.32 -1.73 6.99
N LEU A 320 -13.17 -0.77 6.63
CA LEU A 320 -13.30 0.53 7.29
C LEU A 320 -14.41 0.44 8.33
N THR A 321 -14.13 0.84 9.57
CA THR A 321 -15.13 0.83 10.64
C THR A 321 -15.25 2.20 11.29
N PHE A 322 -16.49 2.69 11.36
CA PHE A 322 -16.88 3.86 12.12
C PHE A 322 -17.83 3.45 13.24
N SER A 323 -17.76 4.09 14.39
CA SER A 323 -18.73 3.87 15.45
C SER A 323 -18.92 5.11 16.30
N GLY A 324 -20.11 5.27 16.86
CA GLY A 324 -20.41 6.37 17.75
C GLY A 324 -21.78 6.21 18.39
N ASP A 325 -22.15 7.24 19.14
CA ASP A 325 -23.36 7.27 19.94
C ASP A 325 -24.43 8.15 19.27
N GLU A 326 -25.26 8.88 20.01
CA GLU A 326 -26.43 9.58 19.45
C GLU A 326 -26.08 10.58 18.34
N GLN A 327 -25.02 11.38 18.53
CA GLN A 327 -24.59 12.39 17.54
C GLN A 327 -24.13 11.76 16.22
N PHE A 328 -23.51 10.58 16.29
CA PHE A 328 -23.10 9.85 15.09
C PHE A 328 -24.31 9.22 14.38
N ASP A 329 -25.29 8.68 15.12
CA ASP A 329 -26.53 8.14 14.53
C ASP A 329 -27.29 9.21 13.71
N GLN A 330 -27.34 10.45 14.20
CA GLN A 330 -27.93 11.59 13.49
C GLN A 330 -27.16 11.95 12.21
N SER A 331 -25.86 11.63 12.14
CA SER A 331 -24.98 11.96 11.02
C SER A 331 -24.88 10.85 9.95
N LEU A 332 -25.55 9.70 10.15
CA LEU A 332 -25.45 8.54 9.26
C LEU A 332 -25.84 8.80 7.80
N ARG A 333 -26.79 9.71 7.55
CA ARG A 333 -27.18 10.06 6.18
C ARG A 333 -26.05 10.73 5.40
N ARG A 334 -25.13 11.40 6.10
CA ARG A 334 -23.99 12.15 5.53
C ARG A 334 -22.71 11.32 5.48
N VAL A 335 -22.50 10.41 6.43
CA VAL A 335 -21.23 9.68 6.56
C VAL A 335 -20.92 8.83 5.32
N ILE A 336 -21.87 8.05 4.79
CA ILE A 336 -21.58 7.14 3.68
C ILE A 336 -21.21 7.90 2.39
N PRO A 337 -21.97 8.93 1.94
CA PRO A 337 -21.57 9.74 0.80
C PRO A 337 -20.21 10.43 0.97
N GLN A 338 -19.91 10.96 2.14
CA GLN A 338 -18.63 11.64 2.40
C GLN A 338 -17.45 10.66 2.43
N VAL A 339 -17.63 9.48 3.04
CA VAL A 339 -16.65 8.40 2.97
C VAL A 339 -16.45 7.95 1.52
N ALA A 340 -17.53 7.82 0.74
CA ALA A 340 -17.44 7.44 -0.67
C ALA A 340 -16.64 8.45 -1.50
N ALA A 341 -16.86 9.75 -1.30
CA ALA A 341 -16.11 10.81 -1.96
C ALA A 341 -14.62 10.75 -1.62
N ILE A 342 -14.28 10.69 -0.32
CA ILE A 342 -12.89 10.58 0.14
C ILE A 342 -12.23 9.33 -0.44
N VAL A 343 -12.89 8.18 -0.36
CA VAL A 343 -12.37 6.90 -0.89
C VAL A 343 -12.08 7.01 -2.39
N LEU A 344 -12.98 7.62 -3.16
CA LEU A 344 -12.82 7.80 -4.61
C LEU A 344 -11.67 8.75 -4.95
N GLU A 345 -11.57 9.90 -4.28
CA GLU A 345 -10.50 10.88 -4.47
C GLU A 345 -9.12 10.32 -4.10
N GLU A 346 -9.05 9.46 -3.10
CA GLU A 346 -7.83 8.74 -2.74
C GLU A 346 -7.56 7.53 -3.66
N GLY A 347 -8.33 7.36 -4.75
CA GLY A 347 -8.11 6.36 -5.79
C GLY A 347 -8.53 4.94 -5.42
N PHE A 348 -9.44 4.79 -4.46
CA PHE A 348 -10.04 3.51 -4.06
C PHE A 348 -11.52 3.47 -4.44
N VAL A 349 -12.15 2.31 -4.26
CA VAL A 349 -13.58 2.12 -4.57
C VAL A 349 -14.28 1.44 -3.40
N LEU A 350 -15.42 1.98 -2.98
CA LEU A 350 -16.26 1.35 -1.97
C LEU A 350 -17.01 0.14 -2.53
N ASN A 351 -17.13 -0.90 -1.71
CA ASN A 351 -17.96 -2.06 -1.94
C ASN A 351 -19.33 -1.88 -1.24
N TYR A 352 -20.26 -1.25 -1.93
CA TYR A 352 -21.60 -0.99 -1.42
C TYR A 352 -22.34 -2.26 -0.99
N LYS A 353 -22.14 -3.40 -1.69
CA LYS A 353 -22.77 -4.69 -1.34
C LYS A 353 -22.36 -5.22 0.04
N LYS A 354 -21.17 -4.86 0.51
CA LYS A 354 -20.65 -5.25 1.83
C LYS A 354 -20.79 -4.18 2.91
N THR A 355 -21.28 -2.99 2.55
CA THR A 355 -21.51 -1.89 3.50
C THR A 355 -22.66 -2.26 4.44
N ARG A 356 -22.47 -2.04 5.75
CA ARG A 356 -23.46 -2.37 6.79
C ARG A 356 -23.54 -1.26 7.82
N ILE A 357 -24.75 -0.90 8.22
CA ILE A 357 -25.03 -0.04 9.39
C ILE A 357 -25.68 -0.94 10.43
N MET A 358 -25.14 -0.96 11.65
CA MET A 358 -25.58 -1.84 12.73
C MET A 358 -25.84 -1.01 13.98
N ARG A 359 -27.11 -0.89 14.37
CA ARG A 359 -27.51 -0.26 15.65
C ARG A 359 -27.45 -1.26 16.79
N ALA A 360 -27.34 -0.78 18.03
CA ALA A 360 -27.18 -1.60 19.23
C ALA A 360 -28.31 -2.62 19.46
N SER A 361 -29.51 -2.37 18.90
CA SER A 361 -30.65 -3.31 18.92
C SER A 361 -30.45 -4.54 18.04
N THR A 362 -29.50 -4.51 17.11
CA THR A 362 -29.14 -5.63 16.24
C THR A 362 -27.71 -6.08 16.52
N ARG A 363 -27.31 -7.25 16.02
CA ARG A 363 -25.95 -7.76 16.21
C ARG A 363 -24.95 -6.86 15.47
N GLN A 364 -24.09 -6.18 16.23
CA GLN A 364 -22.96 -5.43 15.72
C GLN A 364 -21.73 -6.33 15.62
N GLN A 365 -21.03 -6.26 14.49
CA GLN A 365 -19.89 -7.11 14.24
C GLN A 365 -18.78 -6.38 13.49
N VAL A 366 -17.55 -6.53 13.98
CA VAL A 366 -16.33 -5.96 13.38
C VAL A 366 -15.33 -7.09 13.18
N THR A 367 -14.81 -7.28 11.97
CA THR A 367 -13.83 -8.35 11.63
C THR A 367 -14.19 -9.78 12.10
N GLY A 368 -15.48 -10.10 12.20
CA GLY A 368 -15.92 -11.42 12.69
C GLY A 368 -16.29 -11.48 14.17
N ILE A 369 -15.99 -10.44 14.95
CA ILE A 369 -16.18 -10.38 16.41
C ILE A 369 -17.43 -9.57 16.71
N VAL A 370 -18.26 -10.05 17.63
CA VAL A 370 -19.45 -9.32 18.11
C VAL A 370 -19.02 -8.25 19.11
N VAL A 371 -19.53 -7.02 18.95
CA VAL A 371 -19.04 -5.85 19.69
C VAL A 371 -20.13 -5.09 20.48
N ASN A 372 -21.36 -5.62 20.56
CA ASN A 372 -22.49 -4.90 21.18
C ASN A 372 -22.24 -4.40 22.62
N ARG A 373 -21.52 -5.14 23.46
CA ARG A 373 -21.24 -4.78 24.87
C ARG A 373 -19.79 -5.01 25.25
N HIS A 374 -19.28 -6.17 24.88
CA HIS A 374 -17.87 -6.55 24.97
C HIS A 374 -17.54 -7.41 23.73
N CYS A 375 -16.25 -7.54 23.40
CA CYS A 375 -15.81 -8.49 22.38
C CYS A 375 -16.34 -9.90 22.69
N ASN A 376 -17.02 -10.51 21.73
CA ASN A 376 -17.63 -11.82 21.93
C ASN A 376 -17.61 -12.66 20.66
N ILE A 377 -17.62 -13.98 20.85
CA ILE A 377 -17.68 -14.98 19.79
C ILE A 377 -19.11 -15.03 19.27
N LYS A 378 -19.29 -15.20 17.97
CA LYS A 378 -20.62 -15.45 17.39
C LYS A 378 -21.22 -16.70 18.04
N ARG A 379 -22.51 -16.63 18.38
CA ARG A 379 -23.21 -17.76 18.99
C ARG A 379 -23.12 -19.03 18.13
N ALA A 380 -23.34 -18.92 16.81
CA ALA A 380 -23.24 -20.05 15.89
C ALA A 380 -21.85 -20.73 15.91
N ASP A 381 -20.77 -19.94 15.90
CA ASP A 381 -19.40 -20.48 15.92
C ASP A 381 -19.13 -21.21 17.25
N TYR A 382 -19.58 -20.63 18.37
CA TYR A 382 -19.48 -21.25 19.69
C TYR A 382 -20.27 -22.55 19.77
N ASP A 383 -21.54 -22.54 19.34
CA ASP A 383 -22.43 -23.71 19.38
C ASP A 383 -21.91 -24.83 18.48
N THR A 384 -21.35 -24.48 17.31
CA THR A 384 -20.72 -25.43 16.39
C THR A 384 -19.51 -26.11 17.04
N LEU A 385 -18.60 -25.33 17.63
CA LEU A 385 -17.42 -25.90 18.29
C LEU A 385 -17.82 -26.73 19.51
N LYS A 386 -18.79 -26.26 20.30
CA LYS A 386 -19.35 -27.03 21.42
C LYS A 386 -19.91 -28.38 20.95
N ALA A 387 -20.68 -28.39 19.87
CA ALA A 387 -21.24 -29.62 19.30
C ALA A 387 -20.14 -30.59 18.86
N ILE A 388 -19.12 -30.10 18.16
CA ILE A 388 -17.96 -30.91 17.75
C ILE A 388 -17.28 -31.52 18.98
N LEU A 389 -16.93 -30.72 19.99
CA LEU A 389 -16.24 -31.20 21.19
C LEU A 389 -17.09 -32.21 21.97
N THR A 390 -18.39 -31.95 22.10
CA THR A 390 -19.32 -32.87 22.78
C THR A 390 -19.42 -34.21 22.03
N ASN A 391 -19.47 -34.17 20.70
CA ASN A 391 -19.52 -35.40 19.89
C ASN A 391 -18.20 -36.16 19.89
N CYS A 392 -17.05 -35.46 19.98
CA CYS A 392 -15.76 -36.11 20.19
C CYS A 392 -15.72 -36.88 21.50
N LEU A 393 -16.34 -36.36 22.58
CA LEU A 393 -16.45 -37.05 23.87
C LEU A 393 -17.41 -38.24 23.83
N ARG A 394 -18.55 -38.09 23.17
CA ARG A 394 -19.60 -39.14 23.13
C ARG A 394 -19.23 -40.31 22.23
N SER A 395 -18.53 -40.05 21.15
CA SER A 395 -18.16 -41.05 20.15
C SER A 395 -16.64 -41.15 20.10
N ASN A 396 -16.02 -40.46 19.15
CA ASN A 396 -14.56 -40.35 19.07
C ASN A 396 -14.17 -39.14 18.21
N PRO A 397 -12.94 -38.62 18.33
CA PRO A 397 -12.47 -37.50 17.51
C PRO A 397 -12.52 -37.74 16.00
N ALA A 398 -12.25 -38.97 15.54
CA ALA A 398 -12.23 -39.30 14.12
C ALA A 398 -13.61 -39.09 13.45
N SER A 399 -14.70 -39.38 14.17
CA SER A 399 -16.08 -39.18 13.70
C SER A 399 -16.43 -37.72 13.37
N GLN A 400 -15.71 -36.76 13.96
CA GLN A 400 -15.95 -35.34 13.77
C GLN A 400 -14.94 -34.68 12.81
N ASN A 401 -13.90 -35.39 12.39
CA ASN A 401 -12.91 -34.88 11.43
C ASN A 401 -13.40 -34.98 9.98
N ARG A 402 -14.55 -34.34 9.69
CA ARG A 402 -15.23 -34.42 8.39
C ARG A 402 -14.44 -33.83 7.22
N GLU A 403 -13.53 -32.91 7.53
CA GLU A 403 -12.67 -32.22 6.57
C GLU A 403 -11.29 -32.90 6.40
N GLY A 404 -11.05 -34.03 7.09
CA GLY A 404 -9.82 -34.80 6.91
C GLY A 404 -8.55 -34.07 7.38
N HIS A 405 -8.63 -33.27 8.44
CA HIS A 405 -7.46 -32.58 8.98
C HIS A 405 -6.43 -33.58 9.52
N ALA A 406 -5.18 -33.51 9.03
CA ALA A 406 -4.09 -34.40 9.45
C ALA A 406 -3.82 -34.35 10.97
N ASN A 407 -3.90 -33.16 11.57
CA ASN A 407 -3.83 -32.98 13.01
C ASN A 407 -5.09 -32.30 13.54
N PHE A 408 -6.15 -33.10 13.72
CA PHE A 408 -7.44 -32.60 14.16
C PHE A 408 -7.40 -31.99 15.58
N ARG A 409 -6.57 -32.54 16.47
CA ARG A 409 -6.37 -32.00 17.82
C ARG A 409 -5.82 -30.57 17.76
N ALA A 410 -4.77 -30.35 16.98
CA ALA A 410 -4.17 -29.03 16.81
C ALA A 410 -5.13 -28.03 16.14
N HIS A 411 -5.96 -28.50 15.19
CA HIS A 411 -7.00 -27.67 14.57
C HIS A 411 -8.02 -27.16 15.59
N LEU A 412 -8.57 -28.04 16.43
CA LEU A 412 -9.51 -27.63 17.48
C LEU A 412 -8.83 -26.75 18.54
N ALA A 413 -7.59 -27.09 18.93
CA ALA A 413 -6.81 -26.28 19.85
C ALA A 413 -6.57 -24.85 19.31
N GLY A 414 -6.30 -24.70 18.01
CA GLY A 414 -6.19 -23.39 17.36
C GLY A 414 -7.49 -22.58 17.40
N LYS A 415 -8.63 -23.23 17.14
CA LYS A 415 -9.96 -22.60 17.27
C LYS A 415 -10.23 -22.14 18.70
N LEU A 416 -9.91 -22.96 19.69
CA LEU A 416 -10.03 -22.63 21.11
C LEU A 416 -9.12 -21.48 21.51
N ALA A 417 -7.85 -21.49 21.07
CA ALA A 417 -6.91 -20.42 21.36
C ALA A 417 -7.42 -19.07 20.82
N TYR A 418 -7.96 -19.06 19.59
CA TYR A 418 -8.58 -17.86 19.01
C TYR A 418 -9.81 -17.39 19.80
N MET A 419 -10.71 -18.31 20.16
CA MET A 419 -11.90 -17.99 20.97
C MET A 419 -11.52 -17.47 22.36
N ARG A 420 -10.49 -18.06 22.98
CA ARG A 420 -9.95 -17.66 24.28
C ARG A 420 -9.41 -16.23 24.22
N MET A 421 -8.75 -15.87 23.13
CA MET A 421 -8.26 -14.50 22.89
C MET A 421 -9.42 -13.48 22.87
N ILE A 422 -10.58 -13.85 22.32
CA ILE A 422 -11.77 -12.97 22.24
C ILE A 422 -12.51 -12.89 23.58
N ASN A 423 -12.78 -14.04 24.19
CA ASN A 423 -13.55 -14.12 25.43
C ASN A 423 -13.07 -15.32 26.27
N PRO A 424 -12.15 -15.11 27.23
CA PRO A 424 -11.59 -16.18 28.05
C PRO A 424 -12.66 -16.89 28.90
N ALA A 425 -13.53 -16.15 29.58
CA ALA A 425 -14.54 -16.69 30.49
C ALA A 425 -15.51 -17.63 29.77
N ARG A 426 -15.98 -17.24 28.58
CA ARG A 426 -16.88 -18.08 27.78
C ARG A 426 -16.17 -19.30 27.21
N THR A 427 -14.89 -19.17 26.86
CA THR A 427 -14.10 -20.25 26.25
C THR A 427 -13.67 -21.31 27.28
N ALA A 428 -13.57 -20.96 28.57
CA ALA A 428 -13.20 -21.91 29.63
C ALA A 428 -14.06 -23.19 29.64
N LYS A 429 -15.37 -23.06 29.35
CA LYS A 429 -16.28 -24.22 29.23
C LYS A 429 -15.91 -25.14 28.07
N LEU A 430 -15.50 -24.59 26.93
CA LEU A 430 -15.08 -25.39 25.77
C LEU A 430 -13.69 -26.01 25.98
N GLN A 431 -12.81 -25.29 26.67
CA GLN A 431 -11.49 -25.78 27.04
C GLN A 431 -11.61 -27.03 27.94
N ALA A 432 -12.47 -26.97 28.96
CA ALA A 432 -12.73 -28.12 29.83
C ALA A 432 -13.27 -29.34 29.07
N LEU A 433 -14.15 -29.14 28.07
CA LEU A 433 -14.61 -30.24 27.21
C LEU A 433 -13.47 -30.81 26.37
N PHE A 434 -12.59 -29.96 25.83
CA PHE A 434 -11.47 -30.37 25.00
C PHE A 434 -10.43 -31.21 25.76
N GLU A 435 -10.17 -30.88 27.02
CA GLU A 435 -9.24 -31.60 27.90
C GLU A 435 -9.74 -32.99 28.29
N GLN A 436 -11.06 -33.20 28.34
CA GLN A 436 -11.66 -34.50 28.62
C GLN A 436 -11.63 -35.47 27.44
N ILE A 437 -11.33 -34.98 26.22
CA ILE A 437 -11.34 -35.82 25.01
C ILE A 437 -10.15 -36.79 25.08
N LYS A 438 -10.44 -38.09 24.97
CA LYS A 438 -9.42 -39.11 24.73
C LYS A 438 -8.98 -39.03 23.28
N TRP A 439 -7.78 -38.55 23.07
CA TRP A 439 -7.17 -38.47 21.75
C TRP A 439 -6.51 -39.81 21.43
N PRO A 440 -6.67 -40.35 20.21
CA PRO A 440 -5.87 -41.50 19.80
C PRO A 440 -4.39 -41.13 19.92
N ASP A 441 -3.59 -42.04 20.49
CA ASP A 441 -2.16 -41.81 20.65
C ASP A 441 -1.57 -41.44 19.28
N SER A 442 -0.78 -40.37 19.28
CA SER A 442 -0.08 -39.95 18.09
C SER A 442 0.96 -41.03 17.85
N ALA A 443 0.66 -42.03 17.01
CA ALA A 443 1.67 -42.95 16.53
C ALA A 443 2.80 -42.08 15.97
N VAL A 444 3.93 -42.10 16.69
CA VAL A 444 5.19 -41.54 16.25
C VAL A 444 5.56 -42.34 15.00
N MET A 445 5.15 -41.86 13.83
CA MET A 445 5.79 -42.27 12.58
C MET A 445 7.15 -41.57 12.59
N ILE A 446 8.16 -42.32 13.04
CA ILE A 446 9.59 -42.02 12.93
C ILE A 446 9.94 -41.87 11.45
#